data_AF-A0A286UJP3-F1
#
_entry.id   AF-A0A286UJP3-F1
#
_cell.length_a   1.000
_cell.length_b   1.000
_cell.length_c   1.000
_cell.angle_alpha   90.00
_cell.angle_beta   90.00
_cell.angle_gamma   90.00
#
_symmetry.space_group_name_H-M   'P 1'
#
loop_
_entity.id
_entity.type
_entity.pdbx_description
1 polymer ?
#
loop_
_entity_poly.entity_id
_entity_poly.type
_entity_poly.pdbx_seq_one_letter_code
_entity_poly.pdbx_strand_id
1 'polypeptide(L)'
;MSAIAPLMISATERCNLPFDTPCTLYNPTYSVPQDNQTVTSLVLDKAINTVDPDSHVCRGTLDGRRVIAKFAYDSNYLAEFLKSEADNYETLKALQGTCIPRFYMYHEMKDDEKIEVFKQFVKFHLSGYYVHYGRENIVGSPGKYRIVDFHAIDGHDCPWEGFKENDPVSHGRPFPCLSLGEVGRYMEIWKKFRKDVMILGKSYYGKDAEEFPPKKIIPYLVPDMIPITFMDIGANRETVEESLKQFKKNMDEDPNCDIKELINSYQKNSSYTLENSDGKQFRPRFMVYEPTPPQEWM
;
A
#
# COMPACT_ATOMS: atom_id res chain seq x y z
N MET A 1 -22.30 8.49 12.05
CA MET A 1 -21.49 7.49 11.32
C MET A 1 -22.40 6.33 10.97
N SER A 2 -22.65 6.09 9.68
CA SER A 2 -23.42 4.92 9.24
C SER A 2 -22.58 3.66 9.48
N ALA A 3 -23.14 2.65 10.14
CA ALA A 3 -22.44 1.40 10.38
C ALA A 3 -22.29 0.65 9.05
N ILE A 4 -21.05 0.40 8.63
CA ILE A 4 -20.76 -0.45 7.45
C ILE A 4 -21.09 -1.89 7.84
N ALA A 5 -22.00 -2.54 7.11
CA ALA A 5 -22.35 -3.93 7.40
C ALA A 5 -21.17 -4.86 7.03
N PRO A 6 -20.89 -5.90 7.85
CA PRO A 6 -19.93 -6.93 7.51
C PRO A 6 -20.36 -7.71 6.26
N LEU A 7 -19.38 -8.14 5.46
CA LEU A 7 -19.57 -9.02 4.32
C LEU A 7 -19.21 -10.44 4.71
N MET A 8 -20.17 -11.36 4.63
CA MET A 8 -19.92 -12.79 4.79
C MET A 8 -19.52 -13.40 3.44
N ILE A 9 -18.37 -14.07 3.39
CA ILE A 9 -17.92 -14.84 2.24
C ILE A 9 -18.18 -16.32 2.53
N SER A 10 -18.85 -17.00 1.62
CA SER A 10 -19.10 -18.45 1.67
C SER A 10 -18.73 -19.10 0.34
N ALA A 11 -18.46 -20.40 0.35
CA ALA A 11 -18.28 -21.17 -0.88
C ALA A 11 -19.23 -22.37 -0.95
N THR A 12 -19.63 -22.70 -2.17
CA THR A 12 -20.29 -23.98 -2.44
C THR A 12 -19.25 -25.10 -2.52
N GLU A 13 -19.67 -26.37 -2.38
CA GLU A 13 -18.80 -27.56 -2.46
C GLU A 13 -17.94 -27.67 -3.74
N ARG A 14 -18.23 -26.87 -4.77
CA ARG A 14 -17.53 -26.85 -6.06
C ARG A 14 -16.43 -25.81 -6.15
N CYS A 15 -16.18 -25.05 -5.08
CA CYS A 15 -15.16 -24.01 -5.03
C CYS A 15 -14.11 -24.38 -3.98
N ASN A 16 -12.98 -24.93 -4.43
CA ASN A 16 -11.82 -25.16 -3.58
C ASN A 16 -11.10 -23.84 -3.37
N LEU A 17 -11.08 -23.37 -2.14
CA LEU A 17 -10.42 -22.14 -1.72
C LEU A 17 -9.29 -22.46 -0.74
N PRO A 18 -8.22 -21.65 -0.71
CA PRO A 18 -7.13 -21.82 0.26
C PRO A 18 -7.49 -21.34 1.67
N PHE A 19 -8.78 -21.09 1.96
CA PHE A 19 -9.26 -20.61 3.26
C PHE A 19 -10.63 -21.20 3.60
N ASP A 20 -10.91 -21.31 4.90
CA ASP A 20 -12.18 -21.83 5.40
C ASP A 20 -13.34 -20.88 5.10
N THR A 21 -14.48 -21.46 4.73
CA THR A 21 -15.74 -20.73 4.55
C THR A 21 -16.85 -21.37 5.39
N PRO A 22 -17.82 -20.58 5.91
CA PRO A 22 -17.95 -19.13 5.75
C PRO A 22 -16.96 -18.32 6.60
N CYS A 23 -16.55 -17.15 6.11
CA CYS A 23 -15.76 -16.16 6.84
C CYS A 23 -16.39 -14.76 6.71
N THR A 24 -15.99 -13.81 7.56
CA THR A 24 -16.58 -12.46 7.60
C THR A 24 -15.53 -11.38 7.47
N LEU A 25 -15.69 -10.52 6.47
CA LEU A 25 -14.95 -9.27 6.33
C LEU A 25 -15.71 -8.14 7.02
N TYR A 26 -15.04 -7.44 7.94
CA TYR A 26 -15.62 -6.27 8.60
C TYR A 26 -15.03 -5.01 7.99
N ASN A 27 -15.85 -3.97 7.87
CA ASN A 27 -15.49 -2.70 7.22
C ASN A 27 -14.93 -2.83 5.79
N PRO A 28 -15.57 -3.60 4.88
CA PRO A 28 -15.21 -3.62 3.47
C PRO A 28 -15.26 -2.23 2.83
N THR A 29 -14.36 -1.97 1.88
CA THR A 29 -14.35 -0.72 1.12
C THR A 29 -15.20 -0.89 -0.13
N TYR A 30 -16.30 -0.14 -0.21
CA TYR A 30 -17.22 -0.17 -1.33
C TYR A 30 -16.93 0.98 -2.29
N SER A 31 -16.93 0.68 -3.59
CA SER A 31 -16.61 1.67 -4.63
C SER A 31 -17.84 2.11 -5.43
N VAL A 32 -19.02 1.52 -5.20
CA VAL A 32 -20.20 1.81 -6.02
C VAL A 32 -20.93 3.08 -5.55
N PRO A 33 -21.07 4.10 -6.41
CA PRO A 33 -21.77 5.34 -6.05
C PRO A 33 -23.27 5.35 -6.39
N GLN A 34 -23.86 4.26 -6.89
CA GLN A 34 -25.19 4.33 -7.52
C GLN A 34 -26.35 3.58 -6.86
N ASP A 35 -26.14 2.78 -5.82
CA ASP A 35 -27.28 2.13 -5.13
C ASP A 35 -27.26 2.26 -3.59
N ASN A 36 -26.20 2.81 -2.96
CA ASN A 36 -26.02 2.82 -1.49
C ASN A 36 -26.30 1.47 -0.79
N GLN A 37 -26.30 0.37 -1.55
CA GLN A 37 -26.69 -0.92 -1.04
C GLN A 37 -25.46 -1.53 -0.37
N THR A 38 -25.48 -1.54 0.95
CA THR A 38 -24.49 -2.28 1.72
C THR A 38 -24.65 -3.75 1.37
N VAL A 39 -23.62 -4.33 0.76
CA VAL A 39 -23.66 -5.77 0.44
C VAL A 39 -23.26 -6.57 1.67
N THR A 40 -23.87 -7.74 1.85
CA THR A 40 -23.71 -8.52 3.10
C THR A 40 -23.27 -9.95 2.88
N SER A 41 -23.42 -10.49 1.68
CA SER A 41 -23.09 -11.87 1.36
C SER A 41 -22.44 -12.02 -0.02
N LEU A 42 -21.26 -12.65 -0.04
CA LEU A 42 -20.60 -13.17 -1.23
C LEU A 42 -20.61 -14.70 -1.16
N VAL A 43 -21.23 -15.35 -2.15
CA VAL A 43 -21.27 -16.81 -2.26
C VAL A 43 -20.49 -17.22 -3.50
N LEU A 44 -19.37 -17.90 -3.32
CA LEU A 44 -18.47 -18.35 -4.38
C LEU A 44 -18.93 -19.73 -4.88
N ASP A 45 -19.21 -19.83 -6.19
CA ASP A 45 -19.81 -21.04 -6.77
C ASP A 45 -18.77 -21.90 -7.51
N LYS A 46 -17.81 -21.29 -8.20
CA LYS A 46 -16.87 -22.01 -9.05
C LYS A 46 -15.56 -21.24 -9.24
N ALA A 47 -14.44 -21.92 -9.00
CA ALA A 47 -13.13 -21.43 -9.41
C ALA A 47 -13.01 -21.43 -10.95
N ILE A 48 -12.51 -20.34 -11.51
CA ILE A 48 -12.10 -20.21 -12.90
C ILE A 48 -10.59 -20.50 -12.92
N ASN A 49 -10.17 -21.48 -13.72
CA ASN A 49 -8.76 -21.81 -13.86
C ASN A 49 -7.98 -20.57 -14.28
N THR A 50 -7.05 -20.17 -13.43
CA THR A 50 -6.05 -19.13 -13.69
C THR A 50 -4.75 -19.79 -14.11
N VAL A 51 -3.92 -19.05 -14.85
CA VAL A 51 -2.57 -19.50 -15.25
C VAL A 51 -1.59 -19.36 -14.07
N ASP A 52 -1.91 -18.47 -13.13
CA ASP A 52 -1.09 -18.12 -11.98
C ASP A 52 -1.67 -18.78 -10.71
N PRO A 53 -0.91 -19.65 -10.01
CA PRO A 53 -1.38 -20.33 -8.81
C PRO A 53 -1.68 -19.39 -7.64
N ASP A 54 -1.12 -18.18 -7.62
CA ASP A 54 -1.26 -17.22 -6.53
C ASP A 54 -2.41 -16.21 -6.78
N SER A 55 -3.07 -16.33 -7.94
CA SER A 55 -4.21 -15.51 -8.36
C SER A 55 -5.43 -16.39 -8.55
N HIS A 56 -6.48 -16.17 -7.75
CA HIS A 56 -7.70 -16.98 -7.83
C HIS A 56 -8.85 -16.13 -8.33
N VAL A 57 -9.50 -16.60 -9.39
CA VAL A 57 -10.71 -15.97 -9.92
C VAL A 57 -11.87 -16.92 -9.69
N CYS A 58 -12.90 -16.46 -9.01
CA CYS A 58 -14.10 -17.23 -8.73
C CYS A 58 -15.32 -16.55 -9.32
N ARG A 59 -16.25 -17.35 -9.84
CA ARG A 59 -17.62 -16.92 -10.05
C ARG A 59 -18.34 -16.96 -8.70
N GLY A 60 -19.40 -16.17 -8.60
CA GLY A 60 -20.26 -16.21 -7.42
C GLY A 60 -21.44 -15.26 -7.51
N THR A 61 -22.08 -15.05 -6.38
CA THR A 61 -23.15 -14.06 -6.20
C THR A 61 -22.84 -13.13 -5.04
N LEU A 62 -22.96 -11.83 -5.27
CA LEU A 62 -22.93 -10.77 -4.25
C LEU A 62 -24.37 -10.31 -4.00
N ASP A 63 -24.93 -10.66 -2.85
CA ASP A 63 -26.36 -10.48 -2.51
C ASP A 63 -27.30 -10.89 -3.66
N GLY A 64 -27.04 -12.07 -4.23
CA GLY A 64 -27.81 -12.64 -5.33
C GLY A 64 -27.47 -12.09 -6.72
N ARG A 65 -26.70 -11.00 -6.84
CA ARG A 65 -26.20 -10.49 -8.12
C ARG A 65 -24.98 -11.30 -8.56
N ARG A 66 -24.95 -11.80 -9.81
CA ARG A 66 -23.79 -12.55 -10.32
C ARG A 66 -22.56 -11.66 -10.41
N VAL A 67 -21.44 -12.14 -9.89
CA VAL A 67 -20.16 -11.42 -9.87
C VAL A 67 -18.99 -12.34 -10.22
N ILE A 68 -17.87 -11.71 -10.51
CA ILE A 68 -16.54 -12.34 -10.51
C ILE A 68 -15.78 -11.77 -9.32
N ALA A 69 -15.26 -12.64 -8.46
CA ALA A 69 -14.39 -12.28 -7.36
C ALA A 69 -12.95 -12.69 -7.70
N LYS A 70 -12.00 -11.77 -7.56
CA LYS A 70 -10.58 -12.04 -7.80
C LYS A 70 -9.82 -11.84 -6.50
N PHE A 71 -8.97 -12.79 -6.17
CA PHE A 71 -8.17 -12.84 -4.96
C PHE A 71 -6.69 -12.97 -5.37
N ALA A 72 -5.81 -12.29 -4.64
CA ALA A 72 -4.37 -12.52 -4.71
C ALA A 72 -3.90 -12.93 -3.33
N TYR A 73 -3.23 -14.07 -3.27
CA TYR A 73 -2.59 -14.57 -2.06
C TYR A 73 -1.08 -14.45 -2.21
N ASP A 74 -0.39 -14.34 -1.06
CA ASP A 74 1.03 -14.63 -0.86
C ASP A 74 2.06 -13.93 -1.75
N SER A 75 1.62 -13.02 -2.62
CA SER A 75 2.43 -12.23 -3.54
C SER A 75 2.11 -10.76 -3.39
N ASN A 76 3.06 -10.01 -2.83
CA ASN A 76 2.96 -8.54 -2.75
C ASN A 76 2.84 -7.91 -4.14
N TYR A 77 3.49 -8.52 -5.14
CA TYR A 77 3.39 -8.10 -6.53
C TYR A 77 1.93 -8.23 -7.02
N LEU A 78 1.30 -9.39 -6.87
CA LEU A 78 -0.09 -9.60 -7.32
C LEU A 78 -1.10 -8.75 -6.54
N ALA A 79 -0.88 -8.54 -5.24
CA ALA A 79 -1.71 -7.64 -4.44
C ALA A 79 -1.62 -6.19 -4.96
N GLU A 80 -0.41 -5.71 -5.31
CA GLU A 80 -0.22 -4.39 -5.92
C GLU A 80 -0.89 -4.29 -7.31
N PHE A 81 -0.92 -5.37 -8.12
CA PHE A 81 -1.72 -5.37 -9.37
C PHE A 81 -3.20 -5.32 -9.10
N LEU A 82 -3.72 -6.07 -8.13
CA LEU A 82 -5.14 -6.03 -7.79
C LEU A 82 -5.58 -4.66 -7.31
N LYS A 83 -4.75 -4.02 -6.49
CA LYS A 83 -4.96 -2.64 -6.06
C LYS A 83 -4.97 -1.68 -7.24
N SER A 84 -3.95 -1.77 -8.09
CA SER A 84 -3.85 -0.94 -9.30
C SER A 84 -5.03 -1.17 -10.25
N GLU A 85 -5.49 -2.42 -10.37
CA GLU A 85 -6.69 -2.77 -11.14
C GLU A 85 -7.95 -2.14 -10.53
N ALA A 86 -8.11 -2.18 -9.21
CA ALA A 86 -9.21 -1.52 -8.51
C ALA A 86 -9.17 0.01 -8.70
N ASP A 87 -7.99 0.64 -8.60
CA ASP A 87 -7.80 2.07 -8.84
C ASP A 87 -8.13 2.45 -10.31
N ASN A 88 -7.80 1.58 -11.26
CA ASN A 88 -8.17 1.75 -12.66
C ASN A 88 -9.68 1.70 -12.88
N TYR A 89 -10.44 0.89 -12.13
CA TYR A 89 -11.90 0.90 -12.22
C TYR A 89 -12.49 2.25 -11.79
N GLU A 90 -11.95 2.91 -10.78
CA GLU A 90 -12.38 4.26 -10.40
C GLU A 90 -12.00 5.28 -11.48
N THR A 91 -10.81 5.16 -12.07
CA THR A 91 -10.40 6.02 -13.20
C THR A 91 -11.30 5.83 -14.42
N LEU A 92 -11.72 4.60 -14.71
CA LEU A 92 -12.52 4.23 -15.89
C LEU A 92 -14.01 4.13 -15.59
N LYS A 93 -14.49 4.83 -14.56
CA LYS A 93 -15.87 4.75 -14.04
C LYS A 93 -16.96 4.92 -15.10
N ALA A 94 -16.76 5.82 -16.06
CA ALA A 94 -17.71 6.07 -17.15
C ALA A 94 -17.87 4.89 -18.14
N LEU A 95 -16.89 3.98 -18.17
CA LEU A 95 -16.88 2.81 -19.06
C LEU A 95 -17.42 1.54 -18.38
N GLN A 96 -17.73 1.60 -17.09
CA GLN A 96 -18.25 0.46 -16.34
C GLN A 96 -19.68 0.11 -16.75
N GLY A 97 -19.93 -1.18 -16.94
CA GLY A 97 -21.21 -1.69 -17.42
C GLY A 97 -21.44 -1.51 -18.92
N THR A 98 -20.48 -0.96 -19.65
CA THR A 98 -20.49 -0.86 -21.11
C THR A 98 -19.29 -1.61 -21.70
N CYS A 99 -18.09 -1.04 -21.57
CA CYS A 99 -16.85 -1.59 -22.12
C CYS A 99 -16.10 -2.47 -21.12
N ILE A 100 -16.22 -2.16 -19.81
CA ILE A 100 -15.58 -2.94 -18.73
C ILE A 100 -16.63 -3.37 -17.69
N PRO A 101 -16.37 -4.42 -16.90
CA PRO A 101 -17.29 -4.86 -15.85
C PRO A 101 -17.63 -3.75 -14.85
N ARG A 102 -18.76 -3.91 -14.16
CA ARG A 102 -19.05 -3.06 -12.99
C ARG A 102 -18.18 -3.51 -11.82
N PHE A 103 -17.48 -2.58 -11.22
CA PHE A 103 -16.67 -2.79 -10.03
C PHE A 103 -17.52 -2.57 -8.79
N TYR A 104 -17.54 -3.56 -7.90
CA TYR A 104 -18.39 -3.52 -6.70
C TYR A 104 -17.61 -3.13 -5.45
N MET A 105 -16.47 -3.78 -5.23
CA MET A 105 -15.70 -3.57 -4.01
C MET A 105 -14.25 -3.97 -4.16
N TYR A 106 -13.43 -3.35 -3.32
CA TYR A 106 -12.05 -3.75 -3.05
C TYR A 106 -11.92 -3.98 -1.55
N HIS A 107 -11.17 -5.00 -1.14
CA HIS A 107 -10.80 -5.14 0.26
C HIS A 107 -9.35 -5.56 0.38
N GLU A 108 -8.64 -4.85 1.24
CA GLU A 108 -7.27 -5.13 1.64
C GLU A 108 -7.23 -5.06 3.16
N MET A 109 -6.47 -5.98 3.78
CA MET A 109 -6.18 -5.91 5.21
C MET A 109 -5.50 -4.58 5.53
N LYS A 110 -6.04 -3.84 6.49
CA LYS A 110 -5.52 -2.52 6.87
C LYS A 110 -4.24 -2.64 7.69
N ASP A 111 -3.47 -1.56 7.76
CA ASP A 111 -2.23 -1.51 8.54
C ASP A 111 -2.40 -1.87 10.01
N ASP A 112 -3.47 -1.40 10.64
CA ASP A 112 -3.79 -1.67 12.04
C ASP A 112 -4.09 -3.14 12.28
N GLU A 113 -4.74 -3.79 11.32
CA GLU A 113 -4.98 -5.24 11.31
C GLU A 113 -3.68 -6.02 11.11
N LYS A 114 -2.82 -5.59 10.16
CA LYS A 114 -1.48 -6.16 9.95
C LYS A 114 -0.65 -6.08 11.25
N ILE A 115 -0.71 -4.95 11.95
CA ILE A 115 -0.06 -4.76 13.26
C ILE A 115 -0.67 -5.68 14.33
N GLU A 116 -2.00 -5.87 14.36
CA GLU A 116 -2.65 -6.78 15.29
C GLU A 116 -2.15 -8.22 15.12
N VAL A 117 -2.12 -8.71 13.88
CA VAL A 117 -1.60 -10.04 13.54
C VAL A 117 -0.12 -10.16 13.88
N PHE A 118 0.69 -9.15 13.55
CA PHE A 118 2.11 -9.12 13.92
C PHE A 118 2.31 -9.24 15.43
N LYS A 119 1.52 -8.51 16.23
CA LYS A 119 1.55 -8.63 17.69
C LYS A 119 1.24 -10.05 18.19
N GLN A 120 0.57 -10.90 17.41
CA GLN A 120 0.39 -12.32 17.75
C GLN A 120 1.67 -13.12 17.52
N PHE A 121 2.37 -12.92 16.40
CA PHE A 121 3.70 -13.51 16.18
C PHE A 121 4.68 -13.12 17.29
N VAL A 122 4.65 -11.86 17.71
CA VAL A 122 5.44 -11.37 18.85
C VAL A 122 5.17 -12.18 20.13
N LYS A 123 3.91 -12.53 20.42
CA LYS A 123 3.58 -13.33 21.60
C LYS A 123 4.19 -14.73 21.54
N PHE A 124 4.21 -15.38 20.37
CA PHE A 124 4.88 -16.67 20.21
C PHE A 124 6.38 -16.55 20.54
N HIS A 125 7.02 -15.54 19.97
CA HIS A 125 8.44 -15.29 20.17
C HIS A 125 8.79 -15.01 21.63
N LEU A 126 8.02 -14.15 22.31
CA LEU A 126 8.19 -13.87 23.73
C LEU A 126 7.85 -15.06 24.63
N SER A 127 7.12 -16.06 24.11
CA SER A 127 6.83 -17.31 24.81
C SER A 127 7.87 -18.40 24.55
N GLY A 128 8.95 -18.09 23.82
CA GLY A 128 10.03 -19.03 23.54
C GLY A 128 9.86 -19.83 22.26
N TYR A 129 8.98 -19.40 21.34
CA TYR A 129 8.65 -20.15 20.12
C TYR A 129 8.75 -19.30 18.85
N TYR A 130 9.31 -19.90 17.81
CA TYR A 130 9.22 -19.40 16.44
C TYR A 130 8.09 -20.12 15.71
N VAL A 131 7.25 -19.36 15.01
CA VAL A 131 6.21 -19.89 14.12
C VAL A 131 6.49 -19.36 12.73
N HIS A 132 6.54 -20.24 11.74
CA HIS A 132 6.75 -19.83 10.35
C HIS A 132 5.62 -18.93 9.89
N TYR A 133 5.96 -17.79 9.28
CA TYR A 133 4.98 -16.89 8.69
C TYR A 133 4.58 -17.41 7.31
N GLY A 134 3.31 -17.75 7.17
CA GLY A 134 2.59 -17.85 5.91
C GLY A 134 1.39 -16.91 5.98
N ARG A 135 1.08 -16.18 4.90
CA ARG A 135 -0.10 -15.30 4.89
C ARG A 135 -1.39 -16.14 4.85
N GLU A 136 -1.34 -17.32 4.23
CA GLU A 136 -2.35 -18.39 4.28
C GLU A 136 -2.62 -18.92 5.69
N ASN A 137 -1.65 -18.78 6.60
CA ASN A 137 -1.76 -19.25 7.98
C ASN A 137 -2.38 -18.22 8.94
N ILE A 138 -2.94 -17.14 8.40
CA ILE A 138 -3.66 -16.12 9.17
C ILE A 138 -5.14 -16.21 8.81
N VAL A 139 -5.95 -16.62 9.78
CA VAL A 139 -7.40 -16.73 9.61
C VAL A 139 -8.15 -15.81 10.56
N GLY A 140 -9.37 -15.47 10.19
CA GLY A 140 -10.27 -14.67 11.02
C GLY A 140 -10.49 -13.28 10.47
N SER A 141 -10.74 -12.34 11.37
CA SER A 141 -11.27 -11.02 11.07
C SER A 141 -10.67 -9.97 12.00
N PRO A 142 -10.78 -8.65 11.71
CA PRO A 142 -10.27 -7.61 12.62
C PRO A 142 -10.73 -7.82 14.06
N GLY A 143 -9.78 -7.70 15.01
CA GLY A 143 -9.98 -7.98 16.43
C GLY A 143 -10.04 -9.47 16.81
N LYS A 144 -10.04 -10.39 15.84
CA LYS A 144 -10.24 -11.84 16.04
C LYS A 144 -9.35 -12.70 15.14
N TYR A 145 -8.26 -12.16 14.62
CA TYR A 145 -7.30 -12.94 13.84
C TYR A 145 -6.69 -14.07 14.68
N ARG A 146 -6.36 -15.19 14.05
CA ARG A 146 -5.68 -16.36 14.61
C ARG A 146 -4.60 -16.82 13.65
N ILE A 147 -3.48 -17.25 14.21
CA ILE A 147 -2.43 -17.95 13.47
C ILE A 147 -2.75 -19.44 13.54
N VAL A 148 -2.70 -20.14 12.42
CA VAL A 148 -2.96 -21.58 12.28
C VAL A 148 -1.77 -22.28 11.65
N ASP A 149 -1.93 -23.58 11.38
CA ASP A 149 -0.94 -24.42 10.69
C ASP A 149 0.44 -24.48 11.37
N PHE A 150 0.44 -25.10 12.55
CA PHE A 150 1.60 -25.24 13.42
C PHE A 150 2.48 -26.46 13.10
N HIS A 151 2.56 -26.88 11.83
CA HIS A 151 3.35 -28.04 11.44
C HIS A 151 4.86 -27.81 11.62
N ALA A 152 5.31 -26.56 11.67
CA ALA A 152 6.69 -26.14 11.91
C ALA A 152 6.76 -25.08 13.03
N ILE A 153 6.94 -25.54 14.27
CA ILE A 153 7.28 -24.71 15.43
C ILE A 153 8.68 -25.10 15.92
N ASP A 154 9.53 -24.10 16.16
CA ASP A 154 10.84 -24.30 16.76
C ASP A 154 10.96 -23.53 18.08
N GLY A 155 11.84 -24.00 18.97
CA GLY A 155 12.26 -23.23 20.14
C GLY A 155 13.02 -21.99 19.72
N HIS A 156 12.72 -20.85 20.32
CA HIS A 156 13.28 -19.56 19.95
C HIS A 156 13.54 -18.68 21.17
N ASP A 157 14.79 -18.26 21.35
CA ASP A 157 15.11 -17.20 22.31
C ASP A 157 15.06 -15.85 21.60
N CYS A 158 13.99 -15.09 21.84
CA CYS A 158 13.73 -13.85 21.13
C CYS A 158 14.53 -12.69 21.74
N PRO A 159 15.47 -12.06 21.02
CA PRO A 159 16.22 -10.91 21.53
C PRO A 159 15.44 -9.58 21.46
N TRP A 160 14.18 -9.62 21.02
CA TRP A 160 13.38 -8.41 20.80
C TRP A 160 12.41 -8.18 21.96
N GLU A 161 12.57 -7.04 22.63
CA GLU A 161 11.83 -6.67 23.85
C GLU A 161 10.44 -6.06 23.59
N GLY A 162 10.02 -6.00 22.33
CA GLY A 162 8.73 -5.44 21.92
C GLY A 162 8.85 -4.22 21.01
N PHE A 163 7.69 -3.76 20.54
CA PHE A 163 7.57 -2.77 19.49
C PHE A 163 8.07 -1.39 19.92
N LYS A 164 9.12 -0.89 19.29
CA LYS A 164 9.60 0.50 19.46
C LYS A 164 9.40 1.23 18.12
N GLU A 165 8.80 2.41 18.15
CA GLU A 165 8.45 3.20 16.94
C GLU A 165 9.66 3.53 16.05
N ASN A 166 10.87 3.51 16.63
CA ASN A 166 12.14 3.73 15.95
C ASN A 166 12.96 2.43 15.77
N ASP A 167 12.32 1.26 15.82
CA ASP A 167 13.03 0.00 15.60
C ASP A 167 13.76 0.06 14.25
N PRO A 168 15.08 -0.23 14.23
CA PRO A 168 15.90 0.02 13.07
C PRO A 168 15.52 -0.96 11.97
N VAL A 169 14.74 -0.47 11.00
CA VAL A 169 14.55 -1.14 9.71
C VAL A 169 15.28 -0.41 8.59
N SER A 170 16.07 0.61 8.93
CA SER A 170 16.96 1.28 7.98
C SER A 170 18.13 0.36 7.64
N HIS A 171 18.48 0.32 6.35
CA HIS A 171 19.61 -0.42 5.83
C HIS A 171 20.87 -0.14 6.68
N GLY A 172 21.38 -1.16 7.37
CA GLY A 172 22.65 -1.11 8.08
C GLY A 172 22.63 -1.54 9.56
N ARG A 173 21.46 -1.63 10.22
CA ARG A 173 21.36 -2.31 11.52
C ARG A 173 20.37 -3.48 11.43
N PRO A 174 20.79 -4.70 11.81
CA PRO A 174 19.88 -5.84 11.79
C PRO A 174 18.77 -5.61 12.83
N PHE A 175 17.52 -5.81 12.41
CA PHE A 175 16.40 -5.91 13.34
C PHE A 175 16.70 -7.04 14.35
N PRO A 176 16.46 -6.85 15.67
CA PRO A 176 17.00 -7.75 16.68
C PRO A 176 16.61 -9.23 16.48
N CYS A 177 15.36 -9.51 16.11
CA CYS A 177 14.89 -10.86 15.81
C CYS A 177 14.68 -11.02 14.30
N LEU A 178 15.60 -11.71 13.60
CA LEU A 178 15.54 -11.89 12.15
C LEU A 178 14.16 -12.39 11.67
N SER A 179 13.58 -13.37 12.36
CA SER A 179 12.28 -13.92 12.00
C SER A 179 11.15 -12.88 12.08
N LEU A 180 11.03 -12.13 13.18
CA LEU A 180 10.04 -11.05 13.28
C LEU A 180 10.34 -9.92 12.28
N GLY A 181 11.62 -9.67 11.99
CA GLY A 181 12.06 -8.77 10.93
C GLY A 181 11.52 -9.19 9.57
N GLU A 182 11.55 -10.48 9.25
CA GLU A 182 10.95 -11.02 8.02
C GLU A 182 9.43 -10.93 8.04
N VAL A 183 8.76 -11.31 9.14
CA VAL A 183 7.28 -11.18 9.24
C VAL A 183 6.83 -9.76 8.97
N GLY A 184 7.41 -8.76 9.64
CA GLY A 184 7.02 -7.37 9.41
C GLY A 184 7.42 -6.83 8.04
N ARG A 185 8.39 -7.46 7.35
CA ARG A 185 8.74 -7.13 5.95
C ARG A 185 7.67 -7.67 5.00
N TYR A 186 7.26 -8.93 5.16
CA TYR A 186 6.21 -9.54 4.36
C TYR A 186 4.84 -8.90 4.58
N MET A 187 4.54 -8.53 5.83
CA MET A 187 3.34 -7.77 6.19
C MET A 187 3.45 -6.28 5.89
N GLU A 188 4.55 -5.81 5.31
CA GLU A 188 4.78 -4.40 4.95
C GLU A 188 4.71 -3.39 6.10
N ILE A 189 4.67 -3.87 7.35
CA ILE A 189 4.66 -3.05 8.56
C ILE A 189 5.88 -2.13 8.53
N TRP A 190 7.03 -2.66 8.11
CA TRP A 190 8.25 -1.87 8.02
C TRP A 190 8.23 -0.82 6.92
N LYS A 191 7.48 -0.98 5.82
CA LYS A 191 7.38 0.06 4.78
C LYS A 191 6.81 1.36 5.37
N LYS A 192 5.96 1.27 6.39
CA LYS A 192 5.38 2.42 7.09
C LYS A 192 6.37 3.18 7.97
N PHE A 193 7.29 2.46 8.60
CA PHE A 193 8.33 3.03 9.47
C PHE A 193 9.61 3.35 8.71
N ARG A 194 9.75 2.86 7.46
CA ARG A 194 10.76 3.36 6.53
C ARG A 194 10.42 4.79 6.18
N LYS A 195 11.13 5.71 6.81
CA LYS A 195 11.37 7.04 6.28
C LYS A 195 12.30 6.86 5.08
N ASP A 196 11.74 6.53 3.93
CA ASP A 196 12.46 6.47 2.66
C ASP A 196 11.93 7.49 1.65
N VAL A 197 12.87 8.09 0.93
CA VAL A 197 12.60 9.06 -0.13
C VAL A 197 13.44 8.66 -1.33
N MET A 198 12.82 8.58 -2.51
CA MET A 198 13.55 8.34 -3.76
C MET A 198 13.58 9.63 -4.58
N ILE A 199 14.79 10.08 -4.92
CA ILE A 199 15.03 11.27 -5.72
C ILE A 199 15.90 10.85 -6.89
N LEU A 200 15.36 10.93 -8.11
CA LEU A 200 16.11 10.68 -9.35
C LEU A 200 16.91 9.36 -9.29
N GLY A 201 16.25 8.28 -8.87
CA GLY A 201 16.83 6.93 -8.78
C GLY A 201 17.75 6.67 -7.58
N LYS A 202 18.03 7.66 -6.73
CA LYS A 202 18.76 7.48 -5.47
C LYS A 202 17.78 7.41 -4.29
N SER A 203 17.97 6.42 -3.43
CA SER A 203 17.15 6.26 -2.22
C SER A 203 17.86 6.82 -0.99
N TYR A 204 17.10 7.57 -0.20
CA TYR A 204 17.46 8.17 1.08
C TYR A 204 16.68 7.46 2.20
N TYR A 205 17.29 7.30 3.37
CA TYR A 205 16.71 6.54 4.46
C TYR A 205 16.92 7.21 5.83
N GLY A 206 15.98 7.00 6.75
CA GLY A 206 16.14 7.44 8.14
C GLY A 206 16.30 8.96 8.25
N LYS A 207 17.33 9.41 8.98
CA LYS A 207 17.63 10.84 9.15
C LYS A 207 17.89 11.56 7.82
N ASP A 208 18.55 10.89 6.88
CA ASP A 208 18.83 11.49 5.58
C ASP A 208 17.54 11.72 4.78
N ALA A 209 16.52 10.88 4.97
CA ALA A 209 15.20 11.09 4.36
C ALA A 209 14.41 12.23 5.02
N GLU A 210 14.70 12.57 6.28
CA GLU A 210 14.04 13.67 7.01
C GLU A 210 14.46 15.05 6.49
N GLU A 211 15.58 15.15 5.78
CA GLU A 211 16.01 16.37 5.09
C GLU A 211 15.13 16.72 3.89
N PHE A 212 14.28 15.79 3.44
CA PHE A 212 13.45 15.95 2.26
C PHE A 212 11.95 16.06 2.58
N PRO A 213 11.13 16.59 1.65
CA PRO A 213 9.69 16.59 1.79
C PRO A 213 9.12 15.16 1.86
N PRO A 214 7.95 14.95 2.47
CA PRO A 214 7.28 13.66 2.49
C PRO A 214 7.18 13.03 1.09
N LYS A 215 7.37 11.71 1.00
CA LYS A 215 7.33 10.92 -0.25
C LYS A 215 6.11 11.21 -1.13
N LYS A 216 4.95 11.51 -0.53
CA LYS A 216 3.70 11.87 -1.24
C LYS A 216 3.75 13.23 -1.94
N ILE A 217 4.63 14.14 -1.52
CA ILE A 217 4.76 15.51 -2.05
C ILE A 217 5.81 15.56 -3.16
N ILE A 218 6.87 14.75 -3.05
CA ILE A 218 8.01 14.74 -3.98
C ILE A 218 7.60 14.65 -5.47
N PRO A 219 6.63 13.82 -5.89
CA PRO A 219 6.25 13.76 -7.31
C PRO A 219 5.76 15.11 -7.87
N TYR A 220 5.19 16.00 -7.04
CA TYR A 220 4.78 17.34 -7.45
C TYR A 220 5.92 18.36 -7.49
N LEU A 221 7.03 18.06 -6.82
CA LEU A 221 8.21 18.92 -6.72
C LEU A 221 9.35 18.47 -7.63
N VAL A 222 9.24 17.27 -8.20
CA VAL A 222 10.16 16.71 -9.17
C VAL A 222 9.57 16.89 -10.57
N PRO A 223 10.37 17.26 -11.57
CA PRO A 223 9.87 17.48 -12.91
C PRO A 223 9.43 16.17 -13.59
N ASP A 224 8.29 16.19 -14.26
CA ASP A 224 7.70 15.01 -14.92
C ASP A 224 8.41 14.70 -16.27
N MET A 225 8.74 15.76 -17.01
CA MET A 225 9.49 15.66 -18.26
C MET A 225 10.90 16.16 -18.05
N ILE A 226 11.77 15.22 -17.70
CA ILE A 226 13.17 15.40 -17.99
C ILE A 226 13.44 14.56 -19.25
N PRO A 227 13.62 15.15 -20.45
CA PRO A 227 13.99 14.42 -21.66
C PRO A 227 15.48 14.06 -21.55
N ILE A 228 15.81 13.19 -20.60
CA ILE A 228 17.18 12.89 -20.23
C ILE A 228 17.44 11.40 -20.24
N THR A 229 18.66 11.12 -20.65
CA THR A 229 19.28 9.82 -20.53
C THR A 229 19.63 9.55 -19.06
N PHE A 230 19.96 8.30 -18.72
CA PHE A 230 20.47 7.94 -17.40
C PHE A 230 21.67 8.81 -16.95
N MET A 231 22.44 9.35 -17.89
CA MET A 231 23.60 10.20 -17.58
C MET A 231 23.20 11.57 -16.99
N ASP A 232 22.10 12.16 -17.45
CA ASP A 232 21.71 13.50 -17.00
C ASP A 232 20.96 13.48 -15.66
N ILE A 233 20.47 12.29 -15.26
CA ILE A 233 19.95 12.05 -13.90
C ILE A 233 21.06 12.32 -12.88
N GLY A 234 22.29 11.89 -13.17
CA GLY A 234 23.44 12.13 -12.30
C GLY A 234 23.84 13.61 -12.24
N ALA A 235 23.87 14.30 -13.38
CA ALA A 235 24.28 15.69 -13.49
C ALA A 235 23.35 16.67 -12.75
N ASN A 236 22.05 16.35 -12.69
CA ASN A 236 21.04 17.22 -12.08
C ASN A 236 20.65 16.84 -10.64
N ARG A 237 21.18 15.73 -10.12
CA ARG A 237 20.75 15.15 -8.85
C ARG A 237 20.95 16.12 -7.69
N GLU A 238 22.14 16.71 -7.57
CA GLU A 238 22.49 17.62 -6.47
C GLU A 238 21.59 18.86 -6.47
N THR A 239 21.36 19.48 -7.63
CA THR A 239 20.46 20.63 -7.78
C THR A 239 19.03 20.32 -7.34
N VAL A 240 18.49 19.15 -7.73
CA VAL A 240 17.15 18.73 -7.32
C VAL A 240 17.11 18.45 -5.83
N GLU A 241 18.14 17.81 -5.27
CA GLU A 241 18.24 17.53 -3.83
C GLU A 241 18.29 18.81 -2.99
N GLU A 242 19.14 19.77 -3.33
CA GLU A 242 19.22 21.07 -2.65
C GLU A 242 17.88 21.80 -2.69
N SER A 243 17.21 21.80 -3.84
CA SER A 243 15.92 22.47 -4.00
C SER A 243 14.81 21.80 -3.17
N LEU A 244 14.80 20.47 -3.09
CA LEU A 244 13.87 19.72 -2.23
C LEU A 244 14.15 19.97 -0.74
N LYS A 245 15.41 20.04 -0.32
CA LYS A 245 15.80 20.39 1.06
C LYS A 245 15.34 21.80 1.42
N GLN A 246 15.45 22.76 0.50
CA GLN A 246 14.95 24.11 0.72
C GLN A 246 13.42 24.15 0.85
N PHE A 247 12.69 23.37 0.03
CA PHE A 247 11.24 23.21 0.20
C PHE A 247 10.90 22.65 1.59
N LYS A 248 11.60 21.59 2.01
CA LYS A 248 11.41 20.97 3.33
C LYS A 248 11.62 21.98 4.47
N LYS A 249 12.68 22.79 4.38
CA LYS A 249 12.93 23.87 5.34
C LYS A 249 11.75 24.85 5.43
N ASN A 250 11.25 25.33 4.29
CA ASN A 250 10.11 26.26 4.28
C ASN A 250 8.84 25.62 4.86
N MET A 251 8.63 24.33 4.61
CA MET A 251 7.50 23.56 5.14
C MET A 251 7.60 23.35 6.66
N ASP A 252 8.81 23.15 7.19
CA ASP A 252 9.04 22.96 8.63
C ASP A 252 8.97 24.28 9.42
N GLU A 253 9.32 25.40 8.80
CA GLU A 253 9.26 26.74 9.41
C GLU A 253 7.83 27.21 9.68
N ASP A 254 6.84 26.70 8.93
CA ASP A 254 5.41 26.94 9.15
C ASP A 254 4.61 25.62 9.19
N PRO A 255 4.41 25.04 10.38
CA PRO A 255 3.64 23.80 10.56
C PRO A 255 2.17 23.89 10.14
N ASN A 256 1.62 25.11 9.98
CA ASN A 256 0.25 25.35 9.56
C ASN A 256 0.15 25.75 8.08
N CYS A 257 1.24 25.70 7.32
CA CYS A 257 1.24 26.10 5.93
C CYS A 257 0.25 25.25 5.10
N ASP A 258 -0.49 25.90 4.19
CA ASP A 258 -1.23 25.17 3.18
C ASP A 258 -0.22 24.57 2.19
N ILE A 259 -0.01 23.26 2.32
CA ILE A 259 0.90 22.48 1.49
C ILE A 259 0.62 22.69 -0.01
N LYS A 260 -0.65 22.88 -0.41
CA LYS A 260 -1.00 23.10 -1.83
C LYS A 260 -0.52 24.47 -2.29
N GLU A 261 -0.72 25.51 -1.50
CA GLU A 261 -0.22 26.85 -1.80
C GLU A 261 1.31 26.87 -1.85
N LEU A 262 1.97 26.15 -0.93
CA LEU A 262 3.42 26.03 -0.91
C LEU A 262 3.98 25.31 -2.15
N ILE A 263 3.35 24.20 -2.57
CA ILE A 263 3.69 23.51 -3.84
C ILE A 263 3.51 24.47 -5.02
N ASN A 264 2.37 25.16 -5.11
CA ASN A 264 2.09 26.09 -6.20
C ASN A 264 3.09 27.26 -6.24
N SER A 265 3.45 27.81 -5.08
CA SER A 265 4.46 28.86 -4.97
C SER A 265 5.83 28.35 -5.43
N TYR A 266 6.21 27.15 -4.98
CA TYR A 266 7.47 26.53 -5.39
C TYR A 266 7.52 26.27 -6.90
N GLN A 267 6.47 25.71 -7.50
CA GLN A 267 6.41 25.47 -8.96
C GLN A 267 6.44 26.77 -9.78
N LYS A 268 5.83 27.85 -9.29
CA LYS A 268 5.86 29.18 -9.94
C LYS A 268 7.21 29.87 -9.82
N ASN A 269 7.87 29.70 -8.67
CA ASN A 269 9.07 30.45 -8.29
C ASN A 269 10.36 29.63 -8.34
N SER A 270 10.30 28.34 -8.71
CA SER A 270 11.50 27.49 -8.79
C SER A 270 12.50 28.10 -9.75
N SER A 271 13.60 28.59 -9.20
CA SER A 271 14.61 29.35 -9.92
C SER A 271 15.69 28.47 -10.54
N TYR A 272 15.70 27.16 -10.24
CA TYR A 272 16.74 26.26 -10.70
C TYR A 272 16.51 25.83 -12.17
N THR A 273 17.60 25.84 -12.94
CA THR A 273 17.67 25.32 -14.30
C THR A 273 18.32 23.94 -14.26
N LEU A 274 17.82 23.04 -15.10
CA LEU A 274 18.40 21.70 -15.30
C LEU A 274 19.17 21.69 -16.61
N GLU A 275 20.19 20.84 -16.70
CA GLU A 275 21.06 20.70 -17.87
C GLU A 275 20.86 19.31 -18.50
N ASN A 276 20.72 19.24 -19.83
CA ASN A 276 20.66 17.95 -20.53
C ASN A 276 22.07 17.49 -20.98
N SER A 277 22.16 16.30 -21.59
CA SER A 277 23.41 15.71 -22.10
C SER A 277 24.18 16.59 -23.09
N ASP A 278 23.48 17.53 -23.74
CA ASP A 278 24.02 18.44 -24.74
C ASP A 278 24.49 19.78 -24.11
N GLY A 279 24.47 19.89 -22.79
CA GLY A 279 24.82 21.11 -22.05
C GLY A 279 23.74 22.21 -22.13
N LYS A 280 22.55 21.89 -22.64
CA LYS A 280 21.46 22.85 -22.79
C LYS A 280 20.69 22.97 -21.49
N GLN A 281 20.65 24.18 -20.95
CA GLN A 281 19.85 24.49 -19.79
C GLN A 281 18.36 24.66 -20.15
N PHE A 282 17.48 24.15 -19.30
CA PHE A 282 16.04 24.32 -19.42
C PHE A 282 15.39 24.47 -18.04
N ARG A 283 14.18 25.02 -18.05
CA ARG A 283 13.34 25.07 -16.84
C ARG A 283 12.48 23.81 -16.79
N PRO A 284 12.50 23.08 -15.67
CA PRO A 284 11.67 21.90 -15.53
C PRO A 284 10.18 22.21 -15.61
N ARG A 285 9.41 21.28 -16.16
CA ARG A 285 7.95 21.26 -16.03
C ARG A 285 7.59 20.31 -14.89
N PHE A 286 6.95 20.85 -13.86
CA PHE A 286 6.47 20.07 -12.73
C PHE A 286 5.16 19.37 -13.09
N MET A 287 4.86 18.27 -12.40
CA MET A 287 3.52 17.71 -12.44
C MET A 287 2.52 18.76 -11.95
N VAL A 288 1.56 19.09 -12.81
CA VAL A 288 0.49 20.03 -12.46
C VAL A 288 -0.38 19.35 -11.42
N TYR A 289 -0.55 19.99 -10.27
CA TYR A 289 -1.58 19.62 -9.32
C TYR A 289 -2.93 19.99 -9.95
N GLU A 290 -3.57 19.05 -10.65
CA GLU A 290 -4.97 19.22 -11.02
C GLU A 290 -5.81 18.96 -9.75
N PRO A 291 -6.48 19.98 -9.19
CA PRO A 291 -7.33 19.75 -8.05
C PRO A 291 -8.49 18.87 -8.49
N THR A 292 -8.52 17.63 -8.03
CA THR A 292 -9.81 16.95 -7.89
C THR A 292 -10.61 17.81 -6.89
N PRO A 293 -11.83 18.26 -7.24
CA PRO A 293 -12.65 19.03 -6.33
C PRO A 293 -12.77 18.29 -5.00
N PRO A 294 -12.86 18.99 -3.85
CA PRO A 294 -13.13 18.32 -2.60
C PRO A 294 -14.45 17.56 -2.76
N GLN A 295 -14.39 16.22 -2.75
CA GLN A 295 -15.51 15.46 -2.25
C GLN A 295 -15.68 15.93 -0.81
N GLU A 296 -16.71 16.72 -0.56
CA GLU A 296 -17.11 17.14 0.77
C GLU A 296 -17.22 15.90 1.65
N TRP A 297 -16.41 15.86 2.71
CA TRP A 297 -16.48 14.81 3.71
C TRP A 297 -17.72 15.10 4.57
N MET A 298 -18.82 14.40 4.27
CA MET A 298 -19.93 14.16 5.20
C MET A 298 -19.91 12.71 5.66
#